data_AF-A0A183G1U2-F1
#
_entry.id   AF-A0A183G1U2-F1
#
_cell.length_a   1.000
_cell.length_b   1.000
_cell.length_c   1.000
_cell.angle_alpha   90.00
_cell.angle_beta   90.00
_cell.angle_gamma   90.00
#
_symmetry.space_group_name_H-M   'P 1'
#
loop_
_entity.id
_entity.type
_entity.pdbx_description
1 polymer ?
#
loop_
_entity_poly.entity_id
_entity_poly.type
_entity_poly.pdbx_seq_one_letter_code
_entity_poly.pdbx_strand_id
1 'polypeptide(L)'
;MVDNQSWLWTNEAKEKVREKKSLYHAFLSDKTAEKSRLYQEAKKSAKRAVAVARATHYDDVNERLESRDGERFLYRLAKVRHR
;
A
#
# COMPACT_ATOMS: atom_id res chain seq x y z
N MET A 1 1.20 14.30 -15.75
CA MET A 1 1.46 14.17 -14.30
C MET A 1 1.11 12.75 -13.89
N VAL A 2 2.12 11.89 -13.66
CA VAL A 2 1.87 10.58 -13.05
C VAL A 2 1.60 10.84 -11.59
N ASP A 3 0.37 10.57 -11.15
CA ASP A 3 -0.03 10.65 -9.76
C ASP A 3 0.64 9.49 -9.00
N ASN A 4 1.90 9.72 -8.62
CA ASN A 4 2.91 8.69 -8.34
C ASN A 4 2.71 7.95 -7.00
N GLN A 5 1.60 8.21 -6.32
CA GLN A 5 1.24 7.60 -5.04
C GLN A 5 -0.21 7.10 -4.98
N SER A 6 -1.10 7.51 -5.90
CA SER A 6 -2.52 7.11 -5.89
C SER A 6 -2.73 5.61 -6.16
N TRP A 7 -1.74 4.93 -6.75
CA TRP A 7 -1.81 3.53 -7.16
C TRP A 7 -1.32 2.52 -6.09
N LEU A 8 -0.59 2.96 -5.06
CA LEU A 8 -0.18 2.12 -3.92
C LEU A 8 -1.31 1.85 -2.92
N TRP A 9 -2.45 2.53 -3.10
CA TRP A 9 -3.59 2.45 -2.21
C TRP A 9 -4.71 1.61 -2.84
N THR A 10 -4.63 0.29 -2.69
CA THR A 10 -5.75 -0.59 -2.98
C THR A 10 -6.97 -0.22 -2.12
N ASN A 11 -8.18 -0.57 -2.57
CA ASN A 11 -9.40 -0.33 -1.79
C ASN A 11 -9.29 -0.97 -0.39
N GLU A 12 -8.72 -2.17 -0.31
CA GLU A 12 -8.43 -2.86 0.95
C GLU A 12 -7.46 -2.06 1.84
N ALA A 13 -6.34 -1.57 1.30
CA ALA A 13 -5.40 -0.75 2.06
C ALA A 13 -6.04 0.55 2.58
N LYS A 14 -6.89 1.19 1.75
CA LYS A 14 -7.66 2.39 2.15
C LYS A 14 -8.65 2.06 3.26
N GLU A 15 -9.38 0.97 3.14
CA GLU A 15 -10.37 0.53 4.12
C GLU A 15 -9.70 0.23 5.47
N LYS A 16 -8.62 -0.56 5.48
CA LYS A 16 -7.88 -0.88 6.70
C LYS A 16 -7.24 0.34 7.36
N VAL A 17 -6.78 1.31 6.59
CA VAL A 17 -6.26 2.57 7.15
C VAL A 17 -7.39 3.44 7.73
N ARG A 18 -8.57 3.47 7.11
CA ARG A 18 -9.77 4.15 7.66
C ARG A 18 -10.25 3.50 8.95
N GLU A 19 -10.35 2.17 8.98
CA GLU A 19 -10.71 1.38 10.16
C GLU A 19 -9.74 1.66 11.32
N LYS A 20 -8.43 1.57 11.06
CA LYS A 20 -7.39 1.93 12.03
C LYS A 20 -7.53 3.36 12.56
N LYS A 21 -7.91 4.31 11.70
CA LYS A 21 -8.10 5.72 12.10
C LYS A 21 -9.33 5.88 12.99
N SER A 22 -10.44 5.24 12.64
CA SER A 22 -11.66 5.21 13.46
C SER A 22 -11.39 4.67 14.87
N LEU A 23 -10.72 3.52 14.96
CA LEU A 23 -10.39 2.89 16.24
C LEU A 23 -9.39 3.69 17.08
N TYR A 24 -8.47 4.41 16.42
CA TYR A 24 -7.59 5.34 17.13
C TYR A 24 -8.38 6.48 17.79
N HIS A 25 -9.36 7.06 17.10
CA HIS A 25 -10.22 8.08 17.68
C HIS A 25 -11.09 7.52 18.82
N ALA A 26 -11.67 6.33 18.65
CA ALA A 26 -12.44 5.66 19.70
C ALA A 26 -11.58 5.37 20.95
N PHE A 27 -10.34 4.91 20.77
CA PHE A 27 -9.38 4.69 21.85
C PHE A 27 -8.96 5.99 22.56
N LEU A 28 -8.83 7.10 21.83
CA LEU A 28 -8.54 8.40 22.44
C LEU A 28 -9.70 8.92 23.29
N SER A 29 -10.93 8.71 22.85
CA SER A 29 -12.14 9.09 23.61
C SER A 29 -12.33 8.26 24.87
N ASP A 30 -11.99 6.97 24.80
CA ASP A 30 -12.20 6.02 25.88
C ASP A 30 -11.02 5.04 25.91
N LYS A 31 -10.12 5.27 26.88
CA LYS A 31 -8.82 4.58 27.01
C LYS A 31 -8.94 3.18 27.63
N THR A 32 -10.02 2.47 27.32
CA THR A 32 -10.23 1.09 27.75
C THR A 32 -9.21 0.14 27.13
N ALA A 33 -8.89 -0.94 27.86
CA ALA A 33 -7.96 -1.97 27.39
C ALA A 33 -8.47 -2.66 26.11
N GLU A 34 -9.79 -2.82 25.97
CA GLU A 34 -10.42 -3.39 24.78
C GLU A 34 -10.20 -2.52 23.54
N LYS A 35 -10.51 -1.21 23.61
CA LYS A 35 -10.27 -0.27 22.50
C LYS A 35 -8.80 -0.17 22.13
N SER A 36 -7.91 -0.26 23.13
CA SER A 36 -6.46 -0.35 22.89
C SER A 36 -6.09 -1.59 22.07
N ARG A 37 -6.61 -2.77 22.44
CA ARG A 37 -6.37 -4.02 21.70
C ARG A 37 -6.89 -3.95 20.26
N LEU A 38 -8.13 -3.51 20.08
CA LEU A 38 -8.75 -3.35 18.75
C LEU A 38 -7.95 -2.40 17.86
N TYR A 39 -7.49 -1.26 18.40
CA TYR A 39 -6.62 -0.35 17.67
C TYR A 39 -5.30 -0.99 17.24
N GLN A 40 -4.64 -1.77 18.12
CA GLN A 40 -3.38 -2.43 17.77
C GLN A 40 -3.56 -3.49 16.69
N GLU A 41 -4.66 -4.24 16.71
CA GLU A 41 -5.01 -5.21 15.67
C GLU A 41 -5.26 -4.53 14.33
N ALA A 42 -6.08 -3.48 14.31
CA ALA A 42 -6.33 -2.69 13.10
C ALA A 42 -5.05 -2.04 12.55
N LYS A 43 -4.15 -1.58 13.43
CA LYS A 43 -2.84 -1.07 13.04
C LYS A 43 -1.96 -2.13 12.37
N LYS A 44 -1.95 -3.36 12.89
CA LYS A 44 -1.23 -4.48 12.25
C LYS A 44 -1.86 -4.84 10.90
N SER A 45 -3.19 -4.89 10.83
CA SER A 45 -3.94 -5.19 9.60
C SER A 45 -3.65 -4.15 8.50
N ALA A 46 -3.73 -2.85 8.83
CA ALA A 46 -3.41 -1.77 7.90
C ALA A 46 -1.98 -1.86 7.35
N LYS A 47 -0.99 -2.14 8.22
CA LYS A 47 0.40 -2.35 7.78
C LYS A 47 0.54 -3.52 6.82
N ARG A 48 -0.14 -4.63 7.09
CA ARG A 48 -0.13 -5.82 6.22
C ARG A 48 -0.76 -5.52 4.87
N ALA A 49 -1.93 -4.88 4.84
CA ALA A 49 -2.62 -4.53 3.59
C ALA A 49 -1.77 -3.62 2.70
N VAL A 50 -1.08 -2.63 3.29
CA VAL A 50 -0.14 -1.77 2.54
C VAL A 50 1.07 -2.55 2.04
N ALA A 51 1.61 -3.47 2.84
CA ALA A 51 2.74 -4.31 2.42
C ALA A 51 2.35 -5.26 1.27
N VAL A 52 1.17 -5.88 1.34
CA VAL A 52 0.63 -6.73 0.27
C VAL A 52 0.40 -5.92 -1.00
N ALA A 53 -0.28 -4.78 -0.92
CA ALA A 53 -0.49 -3.89 -2.07
C ALA A 53 0.84 -3.50 -2.74
N ARG A 54 1.86 -3.23 -1.93
CA ARG A 54 3.21 -2.93 -2.43
C ARG A 54 3.85 -4.14 -3.09
N ALA A 55 3.81 -5.32 -2.46
CA ALA A 55 4.38 -6.55 -2.99
C ALA A 55 3.73 -6.91 -4.33
N THR A 56 2.39 -6.98 -4.38
CA THR A 56 1.64 -7.28 -5.61
C THR A 56 2.00 -6.35 -6.77
N HIS A 57 2.20 -5.06 -6.50
CA HIS A 57 2.63 -4.15 -7.55
C HIS A 57 4.05 -4.45 -8.04
N TYR A 58 4.99 -4.66 -7.12
CA TYR A 58 6.36 -4.93 -7.51
C TYR A 58 6.54 -6.32 -8.13
N ASP A 59 5.68 -7.28 -7.80
CA ASP A 59 5.63 -8.59 -8.45
C ASP A 59 5.27 -8.45 -9.95
N ASP A 60 4.22 -7.70 -10.33
CA ASP A 60 3.88 -7.46 -11.76
C ASP A 60 5.03 -6.75 -12.51
N VAL A 61 5.68 -5.78 -11.85
CA VAL A 61 6.84 -5.11 -12.45
C VAL A 61 8.00 -6.08 -12.61
N ASN A 62 8.26 -6.93 -11.61
CA ASN A 62 9.33 -7.91 -11.64
C ASN A 62 9.10 -8.97 -12.72
N GLU A 63 7.88 -9.50 -12.84
CA GLU A 63 7.50 -10.43 -13.91
C GLU A 63 7.75 -9.85 -15.30
N ARG A 64 7.42 -8.57 -15.52
CA ARG A 64 7.70 -7.89 -16.80
C ARG A 64 9.20 -7.73 -17.07
N LEU A 65 10.00 -7.52 -16.02
CA LEU A 65 11.45 -7.40 -16.12
C LEU A 65 12.14 -8.74 -16.37
N GLU A 66 11.62 -9.83 -15.81
CA GLU A 66 12.13 -11.20 -16.02
C GLU A 66 11.74 -11.77 -17.40
N SER A 67 10.81 -11.13 -18.10
CA SER A 67 10.47 -11.49 -19.47
C SER A 67 11.61 -11.20 -20.46
N ARG A 68 11.64 -11.90 -21.59
CA ARG A 68 12.59 -11.64 -22.70
C ARG A 68 12.55 -10.20 -23.21
N ASP A 69 11.46 -9.48 -22.98
CA ASP A 69 11.27 -8.08 -23.38
C ASP A 69 11.57 -7.07 -22.27
N GLY A 70 12.08 -7.53 -21.11
CA GLY A 70 12.40 -6.68 -19.96
C GLY A 70 13.38 -5.55 -20.27
N GLU A 71 14.42 -5.81 -21.08
CA GLU A 71 15.38 -4.79 -21.53
C GLU A 71 14.70 -3.68 -22.37
N ARG A 72 13.79 -4.07 -23.28
CA ARG A 72 12.98 -3.11 -24.07
C ARG A 72 12.02 -2.31 -23.20
N PHE A 73 11.51 -2.90 -22.13
CA PHE A 73 10.66 -2.21 -21.15
C PHE A 73 11.47 -1.16 -20.38
N LEU A 74 12.65 -1.51 -19.86
CA LEU A 74 13.56 -0.57 -19.18
C LEU A 74 13.99 0.59 -20.09
N TYR A 75 14.36 0.29 -21.33
CA TYR A 75 14.75 1.31 -22.32
C TYR A 75 13.63 2.33 -22.54
N ARG A 76 12.37 1.87 -22.71
CA ARG A 76 11.21 2.76 -22.83
C ARG A 76 10.98 3.59 -21.57
N LEU A 77 11.08 2.97 -20.40
CA LEU A 77 10.89 3.63 -19.11
C LEU A 77 11.91 4.76 -18.89
N ALA A 78 13.19 4.49 -19.19
CA ALA A 78 14.27 5.48 -19.13
C ALA A 78 14.02 6.65 -20.09
N LYS A 79 13.58 6.37 -21.32
CA LYS A 79 13.28 7.41 -22.32
C LYS A 79 12.13 8.33 -21.91
N VAL A 80 11.11 7.81 -21.21
CA VAL A 80 9.98 8.60 -20.69
C VAL A 80 10.41 9.50 -19.52
N ARG A 81 11.35 9.04 -18.68
CA ARG A 81 11.85 9.82 -17.53
C ARG A 81 12.74 10.99 -17.90
N HIS A 82 13.41 10.94 -19.05
CA HIS A 82 14.30 12.01 -19.52
C HIS A 82 13.60 13.12 -20.32
N ARG A 83 12.26 13.18 -20.28
CA ARG A 83 11.43 14.15 -20.99
C ARG A 83 10.73 15.07 -20.01
#